data_AF-A0A1I7EWG2-F1
#
_entry.id   AF-A0A1I7EWG2-F1
#
_cell.length_a   1.000
_cell.length_b   1.000
_cell.length_c   1.000
_cell.angle_alpha   90.00
_cell.angle_beta   90.00
_cell.angle_gamma   90.00
#
_symmetry.space_group_name_H-M   'P 1'
#
loop_
_entity.id
_entity.type
_entity.pdbx_description
1 polymer ?
#
loop_
_entity_poly.entity_id
_entity_poly.type
_entity_poly.pdbx_seq_one_letter_code
_entity_poly.pdbx_strand_id
1 'polypeptide(L)' 'MYFRRPNFKMTFKIMKELIEKINEQYEIFATDAALQVESGNKAAGTRARKATLEMTKLMKEFRKVSVEAGKK' A
#
# COMPACT_ATOMS: atom_id res chain seq x y z
N MET A 1 -1.07 -26.88 24.29
CA MET A 1 -0.60 -25.76 23.44
C MET A 1 -1.57 -25.56 22.30
N TYR A 2 -2.36 -24.49 22.29
CA TYR A 2 -3.23 -24.16 21.17
C TYR A 2 -2.41 -23.43 20.11
N PHE A 3 -1.99 -24.15 19.06
CA PHE A 3 -1.57 -23.51 17.81
C PHE A 3 -2.76 -22.70 17.30
N ARG A 4 -2.75 -21.37 17.50
CA ARG A 4 -3.67 -20.45 16.84
C ARG A 4 -3.52 -20.66 15.33
N ARG A 5 -4.43 -21.42 14.71
CA ARG A 5 -4.48 -21.52 13.25
C ARG A 5 -4.70 -20.12 12.69
N PRO A 6 -3.90 -19.66 11.70
CA PRO A 6 -4.15 -18.39 11.05
C PRO A 6 -5.57 -18.35 10.49
N ASN A 7 -6.36 -17.39 10.94
CA ASN A 7 -7.76 -17.25 10.52
C ASN A 7 -7.78 -16.70 9.08
N PHE A 8 -7.84 -17.58 8.09
CA PHE A 8 -7.65 -17.26 6.66
C PHE A 8 -8.66 -16.24 6.11
N LYS A 9 -9.86 -16.20 6.66
CA LYS A 9 -10.84 -15.15 6.34
C LYS A 9 -10.36 -13.76 6.77
N MET A 10 -9.58 -13.67 7.85
CA MET A 10 -8.99 -12.41 8.32
C MET A 10 -7.82 -11.98 7.44
N THR A 11 -6.96 -12.89 6.98
CA THR A 11 -5.80 -12.53 6.12
C THR A 11 -6.25 -12.04 4.74
N PHE A 12 -7.28 -12.64 4.14
CA PHE A 12 -7.85 -12.15 2.88
C PHE A 12 -8.51 -10.78 3.01
N LYS A 13 -9.17 -10.50 4.14
CA LYS A 13 -9.73 -9.19 4.43
C LYS A 13 -8.63 -8.12 4.56
N ILE A 14 -7.57 -8.43 5.31
CA ILE A 14 -6.41 -7.54 5.48
C ILE A 14 -5.72 -7.26 4.14
N MET A 15 -5.51 -8.28 3.30
CA MET A 15 -4.93 -8.08 1.96
C MET A 15 -5.79 -7.18 1.07
N LYS A 16 -7.12 -7.30 1.11
CA LYS A 16 -8.02 -6.41 0.36
C LYS A 16 -7.94 -4.96 0.85
N GLU A 17 -7.98 -4.74 2.16
CA GLU A 17 -7.85 -3.40 2.75
C GLU A 17 -6.50 -2.75 2.42
N LEU A 18 -5.41 -3.55 2.38
CA LEU A 18 -4.09 -3.07 1.96
C LEU A 18 -4.08 -2.66 0.49
N ILE A 19 -4.73 -3.43 -0.39
CA ILE A 19 -4.84 -3.10 -1.82
C ILE A 19 -5.63 -1.80 -2.02
N GLU A 20 -6.75 -1.62 -1.33
CA GLU A 20 -7.54 -0.39 -1.39
C GLU A 20 -6.71 0.83 -0.98
N LYS A 21 -6.01 0.75 0.16
CA LYS A 21 -5.10 1.83 0.60
C LYS A 21 -3.97 2.10 -0.37
N ILE A 22 -3.40 1.06 -1.01
CA ILE A 22 -2.36 1.24 -2.03
C ILE A 22 -2.92 1.97 -3.24
N ASN A 23 -4.12 1.62 -3.70
CA ASN A 23 -4.76 2.30 -4.83
C ASN A 23 -5.05 3.77 -4.52
N GLU A 24 -5.56 4.09 -3.34
CA GLU A 24 -5.77 5.49 -2.92
C GLU A 24 -4.46 6.29 -2.96
N GLN A 25 -3.38 5.74 -2.40
CA GLN A 25 -2.07 6.41 -2.43
C GLN A 25 -1.49 6.49 -3.85
N TYR A 26 -1.77 5.51 -4.70
CA TYR A 26 -1.35 5.51 -6.10
C TYR A 26 -2.06 6.59 -6.90
N GLU A 27 -3.36 6.81 -6.72
CA GLU A 27 -4.09 7.88 -7.40
C GLU A 27 -3.55 9.27 -7.01
N ILE A 28 -3.27 9.47 -5.72
CA ILE A 28 -2.64 10.69 -5.21
C ILE A 28 -1.26 10.86 -5.85
N PHE A 29 -0.45 9.81 -5.85
CA PHE A 29 0.87 9.83 -6.49
C PHE A 29 0.77 10.15 -7.98
N ALA A 30 -0.09 9.48 -8.74
CA ALA A 30 -0.24 9.67 -10.18
C ALA A 30 -0.64 11.11 -10.50
N THR A 31 -1.60 11.66 -9.76
CA THR A 31 -2.08 13.04 -9.93
C THR A 31 -1.00 14.05 -9.56
N ASP A 32 -0.40 13.93 -8.37
CA ASP A 32 0.59 14.89 -7.89
C ASP A 32 1.93 14.78 -8.64
N ALA A 33 2.33 13.59 -9.08
CA ALA A 33 3.53 13.39 -9.89
C ALA A 33 3.36 13.94 -11.30
N ALA A 34 2.19 13.73 -11.93
CA ALA A 34 1.86 14.37 -13.21
C ALA A 34 1.93 15.90 -13.09
N LEU A 35 1.30 16.47 -12.05
CA LEU A 35 1.36 17.91 -11.78
C LEU A 35 2.80 18.40 -11.52
N GLN A 36 3.64 17.63 -10.83
CA GLN A 36 5.05 17.97 -10.62
C GLN A 36 5.82 18.01 -11.95
N VAL A 37 5.60 17.03 -12.83
CA VAL A 37 6.30 16.91 -14.12
C VAL A 37 5.82 17.96 -15.12
N GLU A 38 4.51 18.20 -15.19
CA GLU A 38 3.91 19.11 -16.18
C GLU A 38 4.02 20.59 -15.78
N SER A 39 3.80 20.91 -14.50
CA SER A 39 3.72 22.30 -14.04
C SER A 39 4.89 22.75 -13.16
N GLY A 40 5.84 21.86 -12.84
CA GLY A 40 6.94 22.15 -11.92
C GLY A 40 6.48 22.43 -10.49
N ASN A 41 5.25 22.05 -10.14
CA ASN A 41 4.64 22.36 -8.85
C ASN A 41 5.37 21.61 -7.72
N LYS A 42 6.18 22.36 -6.95
CA LYS A 42 6.96 21.84 -5.82
C LYS A 42 6.08 21.22 -4.73
N ALA A 43 4.89 21.76 -4.49
CA ALA A 43 3.98 21.23 -3.47
C ALA A 43 3.38 19.89 -3.88
N ALA A 44 3.03 19.73 -5.17
CA ALA A 44 2.62 18.45 -5.73
C ALA A 44 3.78 17.43 -5.60
N GLY A 45 5.00 17.84 -5.89
CA GLY A 45 6.15 16.94 -5.72
C GLY A 45 6.46 16.51 -4.28
N THR A 46 6.15 17.33 -3.27
CA THR A 46 6.23 16.90 -1.87
C THR A 46 5.13 15.88 -1.53
N ARG A 47 3.91 16.08 -2.05
CA ARG A 47 2.79 15.16 -1.85
C ARG A 47 3.01 13.82 -2.55
N ALA A 48 3.47 13.83 -3.80
CA ALA A 48 3.83 12.62 -4.54
C ALA A 48 4.88 11.79 -3.77
N ARG A 49 5.95 12.42 -3.26
CA ARG A 49 6.97 11.72 -2.46
C ARG A 49 6.41 11.13 -1.17
N LYS A 50 5.50 11.83 -0.49
CA LYS A 50 4.83 11.33 0.72
C LYS A 50 3.97 10.10 0.39
N ALA A 51 3.17 10.17 -0.67
CA ALA A 51 2.38 9.04 -1.16
C ALA A 51 3.26 7.83 -1.50
N THR A 52 4.44 8.03 -2.13
CA THR A 52 5.40 6.96 -2.40
C THR A 52 5.95 6.29 -1.13
N LEU A 53 6.23 7.08 -0.08
CA LEU A 53 6.69 6.55 1.22
C LEU A 53 5.61 5.70 1.89
N GLU A 54 4.36 6.16 1.90
CA GLU A 54 3.21 5.42 2.42
C GLU A 54 2.95 4.14 1.61
N MET A 55 2.94 4.20 0.27
CA MET A 55 2.82 3.03 -0.61
C MET A 55 3.91 1.99 -0.32
N THR A 56 5.16 2.41 -0.12
CA THR A 56 6.27 1.49 0.13
C THR A 56 6.07 0.70 1.43
N LYS A 57 5.53 1.34 2.48
CA LYS A 57 5.19 0.67 3.75
C LYS A 57 4.07 -0.36 3.52
N LEU A 58 3.00 0.05 2.85
CA LEU A 58 1.84 -0.80 2.57
C LEU A 58 2.21 -2.01 1.69
N MET A 59 3.06 -1.84 0.68
CA MET A 59 3.54 -2.93 -0.18
C MET A 59 4.39 -3.95 0.58
N LYS A 60 5.24 -3.49 1.51
CA LYS A 60 6.00 -4.39 2.39
C LYS A 60 5.09 -5.19 3.31
N GLU A 61 4.06 -4.55 3.86
CA GLU A 61 3.07 -5.21 4.71
C GLU A 61 2.23 -6.21 3.93
N PHE A 62 1.77 -5.84 2.73
CA PHE A 62 1.09 -6.75 1.80
C PHE A 62 1.95 -7.98 1.49
N ARG A 63 3.24 -7.79 1.18
CA ARG A 63 4.17 -8.91 0.93
C ARG A 63 4.27 -9.83 2.14
N LYS A 64 4.39 -9.29 3.35
CA LYS A 64 4.49 -10.09 4.58
C LYS A 64 3.22 -10.92 4.81
N VAL A 65 2.06 -10.27 4.74
CA VAL A 65 0.75 -10.94 4.92
C VAL A 65 0.51 -11.99 3.84
N SER A 66 0.88 -11.71 2.59
CA SER A 66 0.78 -12.65 1.47
C SER A 66 1.66 -13.89 1.68
N VAL A 67 2.91 -13.70 2.11
CA VAL A 67 3.82 -14.81 2.43
C VAL A 67 3.32 -15.64 3.61
N GLU A 68 2.82 -15.00 4.67
CA GLU A 68 2.22 -15.71 5.81
C GLU A 68 0.97 -16.51 5.41
N ALA A 69 0.16 -15.99 4.47
CA ALA A 69 -0.98 -16.71 3.91
C ALA A 69 -0.56 -17.89 3.00
N GLY A 70 0.59 -17.78 2.33
CA GLY A 70 1.12 -18.77 1.39
C GLY A 70 1.97 -19.89 2.01
N LYS A 71 2.44 -19.76 3.26
CA LYS A 71 3.16 -20.83 4.02
C LYS A 71 2.27 -22.00 4.46
N LYS A 72 1.16 -22.20 3.76
CA LYS A 72 0.30 -23.38 3.90
C LYS A 72 0.92 -24.57 3.19
#